data_AF-A0A6B3HP78-F1
#
_entry.id   AF-A0A6B3HP78-F1
#
_cell.length_a   1.000
_cell.length_b   1.000
_cell.length_c   1.000
_cell.angle_alpha   90.00
_cell.angle_beta   90.00
_cell.angle_gamma   90.00
#
_symmetry.space_group_name_H-M   'P 1'
#
loop_
_entity.id
_entity.type
_entity.pdbx_description
1 polymer ?
#
loop_
_entity_poly.entity_id
_entity_poly.type
_entity_poly.pdbx_seq_one_letter_code
_entity_poly.pdbx_strand_id
1 'polypeptide(L)'
;DNTWAGRVLVREGEEGAGSGHDRPGTCEVRMEGGPLRCWVVAGTPARVLRGWTGLTGAPAVPPSWALGPQHARWGFGSEREVRRVVAGYRERGLALSVLHLDIDHYDAHRVFTVDRGRFPALPALAEELREG
;
A
#
# COMPACT_ATOMS: atom_id res chain seq x y z
N ASP A 1 -14.99 5.41 17.48
CA ASP A 1 -15.32 4.14 18.14
C ASP A 1 -16.72 4.12 18.68
N ASN A 2 -17.60 3.40 17.99
CA ASN A 2 -18.70 2.73 18.64
C ASN A 2 -18.52 1.23 18.41
N THR A 3 -18.87 0.42 19.40
CA THR A 3 -18.77 -1.05 19.34
C THR A 3 -20.07 -1.70 18.86
N TRP A 4 -21.05 -0.87 18.47
CA TRP A 4 -22.37 -1.31 18.04
C TRP A 4 -22.33 -1.73 16.58
N ALA A 5 -23.03 -2.83 16.26
CA ALA A 5 -23.20 -3.23 14.89
C ALA A 5 -23.97 -2.15 14.11
N GLY A 6 -23.69 -2.07 12.81
CA GLY A 6 -24.30 -1.10 11.92
C GLY A 6 -24.22 -1.53 10.47
N ARG A 7 -24.93 -0.80 9.62
CA ARG A 7 -24.91 -0.99 8.18
C ARG A 7 -24.90 0.34 7.46
N VAL A 8 -24.27 0.32 6.29
CA VAL A 8 -24.34 1.40 5.30
C VAL A 8 -24.92 0.80 4.03
N LEU A 9 -26.00 1.38 3.54
CA LEU A 9 -26.65 1.01 2.29
C LEU A 9 -26.55 2.20 1.34
N VAL A 10 -25.88 2.01 0.21
CA VAL A 10 -25.82 3.00 -0.86
C VAL A 10 -26.62 2.45 -2.04
N ARG A 11 -27.53 3.25 -2.59
CA ARG A 11 -28.24 2.98 -3.82
C ARG A 11 -27.92 4.09 -4.80
N GLU A 12 -27.39 3.72 -5.96
CA GLU A 12 -27.14 4.68 -7.03
C GLU A 12 -28.47 5.25 -7.54
N GLY A 13 -28.42 6.49 -8.00
CA GLY A 13 -29.54 7.10 -8.70
C GLY A 13 -29.61 6.59 -10.14
N GLU A 14 -30.78 6.72 -10.74
CA GLU A 14 -30.95 6.49 -12.17
C GLU A 14 -31.07 7.86 -12.86
N GLU A 15 -30.23 8.09 -13.86
CA GLU A 15 -30.35 9.27 -14.73
C GLU A 15 -31.23 8.92 -15.93
N GLY A 16 -32.27 9.75 -16.16
CA GLY A 16 -33.18 9.58 -17.28
C GLY A 16 -32.63 10.11 -18.59
N ALA A 17 -33.47 10.16 -19.62
CA ALA A 17 -33.15 10.84 -20.89
C ALA A 17 -33.23 12.39 -20.81
N GLY A 18 -33.48 12.95 -19.62
CA GLY A 18 -33.53 14.40 -19.36
C GLY A 18 -32.29 14.92 -18.62
N SER A 19 -32.30 16.19 -18.19
CA SER A 19 -31.15 16.84 -17.50
C SER A 19 -31.12 16.62 -15.98
N GLY A 20 -31.69 15.52 -15.47
CA GLY A 20 -31.76 15.24 -14.02
C GLY A 20 -31.94 13.76 -13.71
N HIS A 21 -31.78 13.40 -12.43
CA HIS A 21 -32.01 12.04 -11.94
C HIS A 21 -33.53 11.75 -11.88
N ASP A 22 -33.97 10.72 -12.59
CA ASP A 22 -35.34 10.20 -12.52
C ASP A 22 -35.61 9.52 -11.16
N ARG A 23 -34.56 8.94 -10.57
CA ARG A 23 -34.53 8.52 -9.17
C ARG A 23 -33.26 9.02 -8.48
N PRO A 24 -33.37 9.77 -7.37
CA PRO A 24 -32.20 10.20 -6.63
C PRO A 24 -31.49 8.99 -6.02
N GLY A 25 -30.15 9.02 -6.02
CA GLY A 25 -29.36 8.09 -5.21
C GLY A 25 -29.67 8.26 -3.73
N THR A 26 -29.61 7.18 -2.96
CA THR A 26 -29.86 7.21 -1.51
C THR A 26 -28.70 6.59 -0.75
N CYS A 27 -28.40 7.16 0.42
CA CYS A 27 -27.45 6.59 1.37
C CYS A 27 -28.15 6.48 2.74
N GLU A 28 -28.25 5.27 3.27
CA GLU A 28 -28.80 4.97 4.58
C GLU A 28 -27.69 4.45 5.49
N VAL A 29 -27.47 5.12 6.62
CA VAL A 29 -26.60 4.65 7.70
C VAL A 29 -27.49 4.28 8.89
N ARG A 30 -27.43 3.03 9.34
CA ARG A 30 -28.09 2.58 10.59
C ARG A 30 -27.08 1.97 11.54
N MET A 31 -27.21 2.33 12.83
CA MET A 31 -26.48 1.73 13.94
C MET A 31 -27.50 1.14 14.91
N GLU A 32 -27.18 0.00 15.54
CA GLU A 32 -28.04 -0.64 16.55
C GLU A 32 -28.06 0.13 17.89
N GLY A 33 -27.07 1.00 18.12
CA GLY A 33 -27.00 1.86 19.29
C GLY A 33 -25.80 2.80 19.28
N GLY A 34 -25.65 3.56 20.36
CA GLY A 34 -24.61 4.59 20.52
C GLY A 34 -24.84 5.85 19.68
N PRO A 35 -24.08 6.93 19.94
CA PRO A 35 -24.17 8.15 19.17
C PRO A 35 -23.64 7.95 17.75
N LEU A 36 -24.42 8.37 16.75
CA LEU A 36 -23.95 8.45 15.38
C LEU A 36 -23.15 9.74 15.18
N ARG A 37 -21.88 9.62 14.77
CA ARG A 37 -21.04 10.75 14.38
C ARG A 37 -20.69 10.62 12.91
N CYS A 38 -21.27 11.48 12.09
CA CYS A 38 -21.06 11.50 10.64
C CYS A 38 -20.35 12.79 10.22
N TRP A 39 -19.39 12.66 9.32
CA TRP A 39 -18.81 13.78 8.57
C TRP A 39 -19.19 13.61 7.11
N VAL A 40 -19.83 14.62 6.54
CA VAL A 40 -20.17 14.65 5.11
C VAL A 40 -19.26 15.69 4.45
N VAL A 41 -18.41 15.22 3.53
CA VAL A 41 -17.54 16.09 2.73
C VAL A 41 -18.03 16.04 1.29
N ALA A 42 -18.50 17.18 0.78
CA ALA A 42 -19.04 17.29 -0.58
C ALA A 42 -18.28 18.34 -1.41
N GLY A 43 -18.22 18.11 -2.71
CA GLY A 43 -17.63 19.01 -3.70
C GLY A 43 -16.79 18.26 -4.73
N THR A 44 -15.90 18.98 -5.40
CA THR A 44 -14.96 18.37 -6.36
C THR A 44 -14.07 17.33 -5.67
N PRO A 45 -13.51 16.34 -6.41
CA PRO A 45 -12.60 15.35 -5.84
C PRO A 45 -11.45 15.97 -5.01
N ALA A 46 -10.88 17.10 -5.47
CA ALA A 46 -9.85 17.82 -4.73
C ALA A 46 -10.35 18.40 -3.38
N ARG A 47 -11.60 18.86 -3.32
CA ARG A 47 -12.21 19.35 -2.07
C ARG A 47 -12.52 18.20 -1.13
N VAL A 48 -13.00 17.07 -1.65
CA VAL A 48 -13.22 15.84 -0.87
C VAL A 48 -11.93 15.37 -0.24
N LEU A 49 -10.85 15.26 -1.02
CA LEU A 49 -9.53 14.87 -0.51
C LEU A 49 -9.01 15.82 0.56
N ARG A 50 -9.12 17.15 0.38
CA ARG A 50 -8.72 18.12 1.40
C ARG A 50 -9.53 18.01 2.69
N GLY A 51 -10.84 17.82 2.58
CA GLY A 51 -11.70 17.64 3.76
C GLY A 51 -11.37 16.34 4.50
N TRP A 52 -11.12 15.26 3.75
CA TRP A 52 -10.71 13.97 4.32
C TRP A 52 -9.36 14.06 5.04
N THR A 53 -8.32 14.59 4.39
CA THR A 53 -7.00 14.71 5.02
C THR A 53 -6.97 15.70 6.18
N GLY A 54 -7.88 16.68 6.20
CA GLY A 54 -8.09 17.53 7.38
C GLY A 54 -8.63 16.77 8.59
N LEU A 55 -9.38 15.68 8.37
CA LEU A 55 -9.96 14.84 9.43
C LEU A 55 -9.03 13.69 9.84
N THR A 56 -8.35 13.05 8.88
CA THR A 56 -7.55 11.84 9.13
C THR A 56 -6.06 12.08 9.15
N GLY A 57 -5.62 13.30 8.87
CA GLY A 57 -4.22 13.62 8.60
C GLY A 57 -3.86 13.41 7.14
N ALA A 58 -2.77 14.07 6.72
CA ALA A 58 -2.17 13.88 5.41
C ALA A 58 -1.36 12.56 5.37
N PRO A 59 -1.22 11.94 4.18
CA PRO A 59 -0.33 10.79 4.03
C PRO A 59 1.11 11.16 4.42
N ALA A 60 1.82 10.21 5.03
CA ALA A 60 3.23 10.36 5.32
C ALA A 60 4.02 10.51 4.00
N VAL A 61 5.00 11.41 3.99
CA VAL A 61 5.89 11.57 2.84
C VAL A 61 6.84 10.37 2.80
N PRO A 62 6.84 9.55 1.74
CA PRO A 62 7.76 8.43 1.64
C PRO A 62 9.20 8.94 1.45
N PRO A 63 10.21 8.19 1.91
CA PRO A 63 11.61 8.51 1.60
C PRO A 63 11.83 8.44 0.09
N SER A 64 12.77 9.24 -0.43
CA SER A 64 12.97 9.40 -1.88
C SER A 64 13.27 8.07 -2.60
N TRP A 65 14.02 7.17 -1.98
CA TRP A 65 14.35 5.86 -2.55
C TRP A 65 13.11 4.98 -2.79
N ALA A 66 12.01 5.19 -2.05
CA ALA A 66 10.78 4.42 -2.22
C ALA A 66 9.99 4.83 -3.48
N LEU A 67 10.31 5.97 -4.08
CA LEU A 67 9.70 6.43 -5.33
C LEU A 67 10.46 5.95 -6.58
N GLY A 68 11.64 5.33 -6.40
CA GLY A 68 12.43 4.78 -7.50
C GLY A 68 11.99 3.37 -7.90
N PRO A 69 12.55 2.82 -9.00
CA PRO A 69 12.21 1.49 -9.49
C PRO A 69 12.53 0.40 -8.45
N GLN A 70 11.59 -0.51 -8.23
CA GLN A 70 11.72 -1.58 -7.25
C GLN A 70 11.60 -2.94 -7.93
N HIS A 71 12.39 -3.91 -7.49
CA HIS A 71 12.31 -5.29 -7.95
C HIS A 71 11.81 -6.19 -6.82
N ALA A 72 10.75 -6.93 -7.08
CA ALA A 72 10.19 -7.92 -6.16
C ALA A 72 9.93 -9.22 -6.90
N ARG A 73 10.31 -10.33 -6.28
CA ARG A 73 10.10 -11.66 -6.83
C ARG A 73 10.05 -12.67 -5.68
N TRP A 74 9.05 -13.55 -5.71
CA TRP A 74 9.03 -14.74 -4.87
C TRP A 74 10.13 -15.72 -5.31
N GLY A 75 10.90 -16.28 -4.37
CA GLY A 75 11.92 -17.28 -4.66
C GLY A 75 13.26 -16.70 -5.11
N PHE A 76 13.73 -15.58 -4.53
CA PHE A 76 15.13 -15.15 -4.71
C PHE A 76 16.13 -16.22 -4.28
N GLY A 77 15.79 -17.06 -3.29
CA GLY A 77 16.55 -18.26 -2.97
C GLY A 77 17.88 -18.05 -2.23
N SER A 78 18.73 -17.08 -2.57
CA SER A 78 20.01 -16.83 -1.86
C SER A 78 20.63 -15.47 -2.17
N GLU A 79 21.64 -15.05 -1.39
CA GLU A 79 22.42 -13.84 -1.69
C GLU A 79 23.07 -13.85 -3.07
N ARG A 80 23.46 -15.04 -3.58
CA ARG A 80 24.06 -15.16 -4.92
C ARG A 80 23.09 -14.73 -6.01
N GLU A 81 21.82 -15.08 -5.86
CA GLU A 81 20.78 -14.69 -6.80
C GLU A 81 20.51 -13.19 -6.74
N VAL A 82 20.47 -12.63 -5.53
CA VAL A 82 20.34 -11.18 -5.33
C VAL A 82 21.46 -10.44 -6.07
N ARG A 83 22.72 -10.84 -5.87
CA ARG A 83 23.87 -10.24 -6.57
C ARG A 83 23.74 -10.37 -8.08
N ARG A 84 23.32 -11.52 -8.59
CA ARG A 84 23.08 -11.74 -10.02
C ARG A 84 22.04 -10.77 -10.59
N VAL A 85 20.92 -10.59 -9.89
CA VAL A 85 19.86 -9.67 -10.34
C VAL A 85 20.36 -8.23 -10.33
N VAL A 86 20.99 -7.78 -9.23
CA VAL A 86 21.51 -6.40 -9.14
C VAL A 86 22.60 -6.14 -10.20
N ALA A 87 23.53 -7.07 -10.40
CA ALA A 87 24.52 -6.98 -11.46
C ALA A 87 23.87 -6.85 -12.83
N GLY A 88 22.81 -7.63 -13.09
CA GLY A 88 22.07 -7.56 -14.34
C GLY A 88 21.43 -6.19 -14.63
N TYR A 89 20.92 -5.50 -13.60
CA TYR A 89 20.44 -4.11 -13.73
C TYR A 89 21.59 -3.15 -14.06
N ARG A 90 22.71 -3.25 -13.33
CA ARG A 90 23.90 -2.42 -13.53
C ARG A 90 24.47 -2.58 -14.95
N GLU A 91 24.65 -3.81 -15.40
CA GLU A 91 25.16 -4.14 -16.74
C GLU A 91 24.30 -3.54 -17.87
N ARG A 92 23.00 -3.41 -17.65
CA ARG A 92 22.03 -2.88 -18.64
C ARG A 92 21.79 -1.39 -18.49
N GLY A 93 22.43 -0.73 -17.54
CA GLY A 93 22.19 0.69 -17.23
C GLY A 93 20.75 0.95 -16.76
N LEU A 94 20.09 -0.03 -16.15
CA LEU A 94 18.74 0.10 -15.62
C LEU A 94 18.78 0.57 -14.17
N ALA A 95 17.95 1.56 -13.83
CA ALA A 95 17.83 2.04 -12.47
C ALA A 95 17.16 0.98 -11.57
N LEU A 96 17.69 0.83 -10.35
CA LEU A 96 17.15 -0.02 -9.30
C LEU A 96 17.36 0.67 -7.96
N SER A 97 16.28 0.96 -7.24
CA SER A 97 16.31 1.63 -5.92
C SER A 97 16.04 0.68 -4.76
N VAL A 98 15.23 -0.36 -4.99
CA VAL A 98 14.87 -1.35 -3.94
C VAL A 98 14.82 -2.74 -4.53
N LEU A 99 15.32 -3.73 -3.78
CA LEU A 99 15.12 -5.15 -4.03
C LEU A 99 14.45 -5.78 -2.81
N HIS A 100 13.31 -6.43 -3.01
CA HIS A 100 12.52 -7.05 -1.95
C HIS A 100 12.89 -8.52 -1.79
N LEU A 101 13.19 -8.93 -0.55
CA LEU A 101 13.34 -10.34 -0.18
C LEU A 101 12.00 -10.87 0.35
N ASP A 102 11.41 -11.81 -0.38
CA ASP A 102 10.16 -12.46 0.01
C ASP A 102 10.38 -13.49 1.14
N ILE A 103 9.32 -14.15 1.61
CA ILE A 103 9.28 -15.07 2.77
C ILE A 103 10.38 -16.13 2.82
N ASP A 104 10.98 -16.49 1.67
CA ASP A 104 12.02 -17.50 1.53
C ASP A 104 13.38 -17.12 2.13
N HIS A 105 13.58 -15.87 2.54
CA HIS A 105 14.79 -15.43 3.25
C HIS A 105 14.71 -15.66 4.77
N TYR A 106 13.51 -15.91 5.31
CA TYR A 106 13.33 -16.23 6.73
C TYR A 106 13.76 -17.66 7.03
N ASP A 107 14.22 -17.91 8.26
CA ASP A 107 14.46 -19.28 8.75
C ASP A 107 13.11 -19.98 8.93
N ALA A 108 12.82 -20.95 8.06
CA ALA A 108 11.57 -21.72 8.05
C ALA A 108 10.30 -20.84 8.13
N HIS A 109 10.26 -19.71 7.42
CA HIS A 109 9.14 -18.74 7.38
C HIS A 109 8.85 -18.04 8.72
N ARG A 110 9.77 -18.07 9.68
CA ARG A 110 9.62 -17.36 10.95
C ARG A 110 9.94 -15.89 10.75
N VAL A 111 8.96 -15.01 10.91
CA VAL A 111 9.16 -13.55 10.84
C VAL A 111 10.26 -13.11 11.82
N PHE A 112 11.03 -12.09 11.43
CA PHE A 112 12.18 -11.56 12.19
C PHE A 112 13.36 -12.55 12.37
N THR A 113 13.45 -13.57 11.52
CA THR A 113 14.61 -14.48 11.44
C THR A 113 15.21 -14.45 10.04
N VAL A 114 16.38 -15.06 9.86
CA VAL A 114 17.06 -15.16 8.56
C VAL A 114 17.60 -16.58 8.38
N ASP A 115 17.32 -17.20 7.23
CA ASP A 115 17.93 -18.46 6.84
C ASP A 115 19.42 -18.23 6.56
N ARG A 116 20.28 -18.61 7.52
CA ARG A 116 21.73 -18.43 7.43
C ARG A 116 22.41 -19.34 6.41
N GLY A 117 21.72 -20.37 5.92
CA GLY A 117 22.22 -21.19 4.81
C GLY A 117 22.11 -20.46 3.47
N ARG A 118 21.04 -19.68 3.29
CA ARG A 118 20.79 -18.89 2.06
C ARG A 118 21.35 -17.46 2.13
N PHE A 119 21.32 -16.88 3.34
CA PHE A 119 21.70 -15.51 3.68
C PHE A 119 22.63 -15.48 4.91
N PRO A 120 23.85 -16.00 4.78
CA PRO A 120 24.80 -16.07 5.90
C PRO A 120 25.21 -14.69 6.44
N ALA A 121 25.18 -13.64 5.62
CA ALA A 121 25.66 -12.31 5.96
C ALA A 121 24.74 -11.21 5.40
N LEU A 122 23.43 -11.34 5.61
CA LEU A 122 22.43 -10.40 5.09
C LEU A 122 22.75 -8.90 5.37
N PRO A 123 23.22 -8.50 6.56
CA PRO A 123 23.63 -7.10 6.79
C PRO A 123 24.78 -6.65 5.90
N ALA A 124 25.78 -7.51 5.67
CA ALA A 124 26.91 -7.19 4.81
C ALA A 124 26.48 -7.11 3.34
N LEU A 125 25.58 -7.99 2.89
CA LEU A 125 24.97 -7.89 1.57
C LEU A 125 24.23 -6.55 1.41
N ALA A 126 23.46 -6.12 2.42
CA ALA A 126 22.74 -4.85 2.34
C ALA A 126 23.69 -3.65 2.18
N GLU A 127 24.81 -3.62 2.91
CA GLU A 127 25.83 -2.59 2.76
C GLU A 127 26.52 -2.64 1.39
N GLU A 128 26.90 -3.84 0.92
CA GLU A 128 27.49 -4.06 -0.42
C GLU A 128 26.60 -3.49 -1.54
N LEU A 129 25.28 -3.71 -1.45
CA LEU A 129 24.34 -3.24 -2.47
C LEU A 129 24.06 -1.73 -2.38
N ARG A 130 24.29 -1.11 -1.22
CA ARG A 130 24.08 0.33 -1.00
C ARG A 130 25.22 1.18 -1.57
N GLU A 131 26.44 0.65 -1.56
CA GLU A 131 27.66 1.38 -1.97
C GLU A 131 27.97 1.33 -3.46
N GLY A 132 27.44 0.33 -4.19
CA GLY A 132 27.69 0.13 -5.63
C GLY A 132 26.59 0.61 -6.56
#